data_AF-A0A420PUP4-F1
#
_entry.id   AF-A0A420PUP4-F1
#
_cell.length_a   1.000
_cell.length_b   1.000
_cell.length_c   1.000
_cell.angle_alpha   90.00
_cell.angle_beta   90.00
_cell.angle_gamma   90.00
#
_symmetry.space_group_name_H-M   'P 1'
#
loop_
_entity.id
_entity.type
_entity.pdbx_description
1 polymer ?
#
loop_
_entity_poly.entity_id
_entity_poly.type
_entity_poly.pdbx_seq_one_letter_code
_entity_poly.pdbx_strand_id
1 'polypeptide(L)' 'MKWTLSLAFEIMGDKGKHLVDHIWHNFVPEALADGQLQPKPDHLVIGRGLETLQSGLDRLRKGVSARKLVIEV' A
#
# COMPACT_ATOMS: atom_id res chain seq x y z
N MET A 1 -6.42 4.64 -32.68
CA MET A 1 -7.00 4.40 -31.35
C MET A 1 -5.90 4.58 -30.31
N LYS A 2 -5.94 5.68 -29.55
CA LYS A 2 -4.79 6.19 -28.78
C LYS A 2 -4.94 5.81 -27.30
N TRP A 3 -4.64 4.56 -26.95
CA TRP A 3 -4.56 4.11 -25.55
C TRP A 3 -3.15 4.41 -25.01
N THR A 4 -2.79 5.68 -24.96
CA THR A 4 -1.57 6.14 -24.29
C THR A 4 -1.96 6.53 -22.87
N LEU A 5 -1.55 5.77 -21.84
CA LEU A 5 -1.25 6.14 -20.43
C LEU A 5 -2.07 7.27 -19.71
N SER A 6 -3.18 7.75 -20.27
CA SER A 6 -3.81 9.04 -19.95
C SER A 6 -4.79 8.92 -18.78
N LEU A 7 -5.41 7.76 -18.60
CA LEU A 7 -6.47 7.60 -17.60
C LEU A 7 -5.96 7.79 -16.17
N ALA A 8 -4.76 7.27 -15.85
CA ALA A 8 -4.20 7.38 -14.51
C ALA A 8 -3.83 8.83 -14.15
N PHE A 9 -3.26 9.59 -15.10
CA PHE A 9 -2.93 11.00 -14.88
C PHE A 9 -4.16 11.91 -14.89
N GLU A 10 -5.19 11.60 -15.68
CA GLU A 10 -6.46 12.35 -15.67
C GLU A 10 -7.20 12.23 -14.34
N ILE A 11 -7.14 11.07 -13.68
CA ILE A 11 -7.72 10.84 -12.35
C ILE A 11 -6.93 11.60 -11.27
N MET A 12 -5.62 11.78 -11.43
CA MET A 12 -4.77 12.51 -10.48
C MET A 12 -4.87 14.04 -10.59
N GLY A 13 -5.55 14.58 -11.61
CA GLY A 13 -5.87 16.01 -11.70
C GLY A 13 -7.10 16.42 -10.91
N ASP A 14 -7.38 17.72 -10.82
CA ASP A 14 -8.50 18.27 -10.02
C ASP A 14 -9.87 17.64 -10.35
N LYS A 15 -10.08 17.30 -11.62
CA LYS A 15 -11.33 16.67 -12.09
C LYS A 15 -11.53 15.26 -11.51
N GLY A 16 -10.45 14.52 -11.27
CA GLY A 16 -10.50 13.16 -10.72
C GLY A 16 -10.37 13.07 -9.20
N LYS A 17 -10.17 14.21 -8.50
CA LYS A 17 -10.00 14.25 -7.05
C LYS A 17 -11.12 13.53 -6.29
N HIS A 18 -12.36 13.71 -6.71
CA HIS A 18 -13.52 13.05 -6.08
C HIS A 18 -13.48 11.52 -6.22
N LEU A 19 -12.96 11.02 -7.34
CA LEU A 19 -12.82 9.58 -7.58
C LEU A 19 -11.67 8.99 -6.74
N VAL A 20 -10.53 9.67 -6.70
CA VAL A 20 -9.39 9.29 -5.84
C VAL A 20 -9.81 9.25 -4.38
N ASP A 21 -10.51 10.29 -3.93
CA ASP A 21 -11.05 10.40 -2.57
C ASP A 21 -12.00 9.24 -2.27
N HIS A 22 -12.94 8.95 -3.17
CA HIS A 22 -13.87 7.85 -2.99
C HIS A 22 -13.17 6.48 -2.92
N ILE A 23 -12.16 6.24 -3.77
CA ILE A 23 -11.43 4.97 -3.77
C ILE A 23 -10.62 4.81 -2.49
N TRP A 24 -9.79 5.78 -2.12
CA TRP A 24 -8.79 5.60 -1.06
C TRP A 24 -9.30 5.92 0.35
N HIS A 25 -10.27 6.82 0.50
CA HIS A 25 -10.82 7.17 1.81
C HIS A 25 -12.11 6.43 2.17
N ASN A 26 -12.88 5.96 1.19
CA ASN A 26 -14.13 5.22 1.45
C ASN A 26 -13.99 3.74 1.09
N PHE A 27 -13.84 3.41 -0.20
CA PHE A 27 -13.90 2.02 -0.67
C PHE A 27 -12.78 1.14 -0.10
N VAL A 28 -11.51 1.55 -0.20
CA VAL A 28 -10.37 0.72 0.24
C VAL A 28 -10.43 0.42 1.75
N PRO A 29 -10.65 1.40 2.65
CA PRO A 29 -10.80 1.12 4.08
C PRO A 29 -11.96 0.19 4.41
N GLU A 30 -13.14 0.42 3.82
CA GLU A 30 -14.33 -0.42 4.04
C GLU A 30 -14.11 -1.85 3.55
N ALA A 31 -13.56 -1.99 2.33
CA ALA A 31 -13.28 -3.28 1.73
C ALA A 31 -12.16 -4.06 2.45
N LEU A 32 -11.22 -3.35 3.11
CA LEU A 32 -10.23 -4.00 3.99
C LEU A 32 -10.87 -4.45 5.31
N ALA A 33 -11.81 -3.68 5.85
CA ALA A 33 -12.49 -3.97 7.11
C ALA A 33 -13.45 -5.18 6.99
N ASP A 34 -14.14 -5.30 5.86
CA ASP A 34 -15.07 -6.41 5.60
C ASP A 34 -14.43 -7.62 4.89
N GLY A 35 -13.17 -7.50 4.44
CA GLY A 35 -12.38 -8.57 3.84
C GLY A 35 -12.57 -8.78 2.34
N GLN A 36 -13.32 -7.91 1.64
CA GLN A 36 -13.37 -7.89 0.18
C GLN A 36 -11.98 -7.64 -0.44
N LEU A 37 -11.18 -6.80 0.20
CA LEU A 37 -9.76 -6.63 -0.06
C LEU A 37 -8.95 -7.31 1.04
N GLN A 38 -7.92 -8.07 0.63
CA GLN A 38 -6.98 -8.69 1.55
C GLN A 38 -5.60 -8.04 1.41
N PRO A 39 -4.97 -7.58 2.50
CA PRO A 39 -3.61 -7.06 2.45
C PRO A 39 -2.65 -8.22 2.16
N LYS A 40 -2.20 -8.30 0.90
CA LYS A 40 -1.22 -9.28 0.43
C LYS A 40 0.01 -8.57 -0.17
N PRO A 41 1.21 -9.17 -0.09
CA PRO A 41 1.49 -10.49 0.49
C PRO A 41 1.39 -10.52 2.02
N ASP A 42 1.34 -11.73 2.59
CA ASP A 42 1.29 -11.92 4.04
C ASP A 42 2.47 -11.24 4.73
N HIS A 43 2.16 -10.53 5.80
CA HIS A 43 3.15 -9.77 6.52
C HIS A 43 4.03 -10.65 7.42
N LEU A 44 5.12 -10.06 7.88
CA LEU A 44 6.00 -10.62 8.89
C LEU A 44 6.42 -9.49 9.81
N VAL A 45 6.02 -9.57 11.08
CA VAL A 45 6.52 -8.65 12.11
C VAL A 45 7.96 -9.02 12.41
N ILE A 46 8.86 -8.05 12.30
CA ILE A 46 10.31 -8.26 12.44
C ILE A 46 10.95 -7.52 13.61
N GLY A 47 10.16 -6.71 14.32
CA GLY A 47 10.60 -5.91 15.45
C GLY A 47 9.46 -5.11 16.04
N ARG A 48 9.70 -4.56 17.24
CA ARG A 48 8.85 -3.60 17.92
C ARG A 48 9.66 -2.37 18.25
N GLY A 49 9.05 -1.19 18.18
CA GLY A 49 9.70 0.09 18.46
C GLY A 49 10.60 0.59 17.33
N LEU A 50 10.80 1.91 17.29
CA LEU A 50 11.56 2.60 16.23
C LEU A 50 13.04 2.22 16.23
N GLU A 51 13.58 1.76 17.36
CA GLU A 51 14.94 1.25 17.49
C GLU A 51 15.21 0.05 16.57
N THR A 52 14.17 -0.69 16.15
CA THR A 52 14.28 -1.83 15.22
C THR A 52 14.20 -1.44 13.75
N LEU A 53 14.02 -0.15 13.42
CA LEU A 53 13.88 0.33 12.05
C LEU A 53 15.08 -0.01 11.16
N GLN A 54 16.29 0.26 11.66
CA GLN A 54 17.51 0.08 10.87
C GLN A 54 17.71 -1.40 10.49
N SER A 55 17.57 -2.31 11.45
CA SER A 55 17.71 -3.75 11.21
C SER A 55 16.62 -4.26 10.24
N GLY A 56 15.42 -3.67 10.28
CA GLY A 56 14.36 -3.99 9.33
C GLY A 56 14.66 -3.55 7.89
N LEU A 57 15.22 -2.36 7.71
CA LEU A 57 15.68 -1.90 6.39
C LEU A 57 16.83 -2.77 5.86
N ASP A 58 17.76 -3.16 6.73
CA ASP A 58 18.87 -4.03 6.34
C ASP A 58 18.40 -5.42 5.91
N ARG A 59 17.36 -5.95 6.57
CA ARG A 59 16.70 -7.20 6.14
C ARG A 59 16.00 -7.05 4.80
N LEU A 60 15.27 -5.95 4.58
CA LEU A 60 14.59 -5.69 3.31
C LEU A 60 15.57 -5.66 2.14
N ARG A 61 16.73 -5.00 2.30
CA ARG A 61 17.79 -4.89 1.28
C ARG A 61 18.37 -6.24 0.85
N LYS A 62 18.39 -7.23 1.75
CA LYS A 62 18.86 -8.59 1.44
C LYS A 62 17.87 -9.39 0.59
N GLY A 63 16.65 -8.87 0.40
CA GLY A 63 15.55 -9.56 -0.27
C GLY A 63 14.75 -10.44 0.70
N VAL A 64 13.42 -10.45 0.56
CA VAL A 64 12.51 -11.08 1.53
C VAL A 64 11.43 -11.98 0.91
N SER A 65 11.65 -12.44 -0.33
CA SER A 65 10.75 -13.35 -1.09
C SER A 65 9.26 -13.06 -0.89
N ALA A 66 8.79 -11.97 -1.52
CA ALA A 66 7.37 -11.56 -1.51
C ALA A 66 6.72 -11.58 -0.11
N ARG A 67 7.38 -10.98 0.90
CA ARG A 67 6.82 -10.75 2.24
C ARG A 67 6.78 -9.28 2.57
N LYS A 68 5.69 -8.83 3.21
CA LYS A 68 5.60 -7.47 3.76
C LYS A 68 6.25 -7.45 5.14
N LEU A 69 7.40 -6.79 5.30
CA LEU A 69 7.98 -6.60 6.62
C LEU A 69 7.20 -5.51 7.39
N VAL A 70 6.94 -5.75 8.67
CA VAL A 70 6.23 -4.83 9.57
C VAL A 70 7.07 -4.65 10.83
N ILE A 71 7.15 -3.41 11.30
CA ILE A 71 7.61 -3.07 12.65
C ILE A 71 6.39 -2.54 13.38
N GLU A 72 6.07 -3.14 14.53
CA GLU A 72 5.00 -2.63 15.39
C GLU A 72 5.56 -1.47 16.21
N VAL A 73 4.86 -0.35 16.26
CA VAL A 73 5.25 0.84 17.02
C VAL A 73 4.17 1.11 18.06
#